data_AF-A0A1X7SSK9-F1
#
_entry.id   AF-A0A1X7SSK9-F1
#
_cell.length_a   1.000
_cell.length_b   1.000
_cell.length_c   1.000
_cell.angle_alpha   90.00
_cell.angle_beta   90.00
_cell.angle_gamma   90.00
#
_symmetry.space_group_name_H-M   'P 1'
#
loop_
_entity.id
_entity.type
_entity.pdbx_description
1 polymer ?
#
loop_
_entity_poly.entity_id
_entity_poly.type
_entity_poly.pdbx_seq_one_letter_code
_entity_poly.pdbx_strand_id
1 'polypeptide(L)'
;MNDIKSRKIDDGHIVFINSMSGHRVTNYSHFYCATKYAVTALVEGIRQELREMKTNTRITAISPGLVRTEFRGRASKAADIEQSKKDYDSLVYNGQPLEAVDMASAVLFALSAPPRMEVNDIYIRPTAQVH
;
A
#
# COMPACT_ATOMS: atom_id res chain seq x y z
N MET A 1 -18.79 -7.57 -1.88
CA MET A 1 -19.59 -6.43 -1.38
C MET A 1 -20.93 -6.78 -0.71
N ASN A 2 -21.47 -8.00 -0.88
CA ASN A 2 -22.70 -8.41 -0.18
C ASN A 2 -22.61 -8.33 1.35
N ASP A 3 -21.41 -8.50 1.93
CA ASP A 3 -21.18 -8.43 3.38
C ASP A 3 -21.18 -6.99 3.95
N ILE A 4 -20.82 -5.97 3.16
CA ILE A 4 -20.89 -4.56 3.63
C ILE A 4 -22.35 -4.12 3.69
N LYS A 5 -23.13 -4.49 2.66
CA LYS A 5 -24.58 -4.25 2.61
C LYS A 5 -25.33 -4.99 3.73
N SER A 6 -25.00 -6.25 4.00
CA SER A 6 -25.65 -7.03 5.07
C SER A 6 -25.42 -6.41 6.46
N ARG A 7 -24.27 -5.76 6.66
CA ARG A 7 -23.91 -5.05 7.90
C ARG A 7 -24.46 -3.62 7.99
N LYS A 8 -25.20 -3.14 6.98
CA LYS A 8 -25.77 -1.77 6.91
C LYS A 8 -24.74 -0.65 7.08
N ILE A 9 -23.52 -0.86 6.57
CA ILE A 9 -22.47 0.18 6.52
C ILE A 9 -22.61 0.93 5.19
N ASP A 10 -22.87 2.24 5.23
CA ASP A 10 -23.04 3.13 4.06
C ASP A 10 -21.95 4.21 3.94
N ASP A 11 -21.31 4.55 5.06
CA ASP A 11 -20.06 5.29 5.23
C ASP A 11 -18.91 4.27 5.11
N GLY A 12 -17.89 4.18 5.96
CA GLY A 12 -16.85 3.15 5.85
C GLY A 12 -15.75 3.47 4.83
N HIS A 13 -14.57 2.92 5.09
CA HIS A 13 -13.37 3.15 4.28
C HIS A 13 -12.57 1.85 4.17
N ILE A 14 -12.33 1.39 2.95
CA ILE A 14 -11.51 0.20 2.68
C ILE A 14 -10.08 0.65 2.35
N VAL A 15 -9.10 0.14 3.09
CA VAL A 15 -7.68 0.48 2.87
C VAL A 15 -6.92 -0.75 2.40
N PHE A 16 -6.34 -0.67 1.21
CA PHE A 16 -5.46 -1.69 0.65
C PHE A 16 -4.00 -1.30 0.83
N ILE A 17 -3.18 -2.22 1.35
CA ILE A 17 -1.73 -2.07 1.36
C ILE A 17 -1.18 -2.64 0.05
N ASN A 18 -0.92 -1.75 -0.91
CA ASN A 18 -0.33 -2.07 -2.20
C ASN A 18 1.21 -2.01 -2.12
N SER A 19 1.87 -1.49 -3.15
CA SER A 19 3.30 -1.25 -3.26
C SER A 19 3.52 -0.40 -4.49
N MET A 20 4.61 0.35 -4.53
CA MET A 20 5.13 0.91 -5.78
C MET A 20 5.31 -0.16 -6.87
N SER A 21 5.59 -1.42 -6.50
CA SER A 21 5.66 -2.55 -7.44
C SER A 21 4.31 -2.92 -8.08
N GLY A 22 3.19 -2.36 -7.61
CA GLY A 22 1.89 -2.45 -8.27
C GLY A 22 1.70 -1.47 -9.42
N HIS A 23 2.71 -0.61 -9.65
CA HIS A 23 2.68 0.48 -10.62
C HIS A 23 3.94 0.56 -11.49
N ARG A 24 4.92 -0.30 -11.20
CA ARG A 24 6.11 -0.50 -12.01
C ARG A 24 6.68 -1.89 -11.79
N VAL A 25 7.40 -2.38 -12.78
CA VAL A 25 8.11 -3.66 -12.67
C VAL A 25 9.55 -3.41 -12.25
N THR A 26 10.03 -4.17 -11.28
CA THR A 26 11.45 -4.17 -10.86
C THR A 26 12.12 -5.46 -11.31
N ASN A 27 13.41 -5.39 -11.64
CA ASN A 27 14.17 -6.52 -12.21
C ASN A 27 14.24 -7.76 -11.30
N TYR A 28 13.99 -7.60 -10.00
CA TYR A 28 14.22 -8.64 -8.99
C TYR A 28 12.94 -9.23 -8.41
N SER A 29 11.75 -8.83 -8.88
CA SER A 29 10.50 -9.15 -8.17
C SER A 29 9.27 -9.28 -9.07
N HIS A 30 9.41 -9.88 -10.27
CA HIS A 30 8.33 -9.98 -11.27
C HIS A 30 7.01 -10.56 -10.73
N PHE A 31 7.05 -11.68 -9.99
CA PHE A 31 5.84 -12.28 -9.41
C PHE A 31 5.19 -11.37 -8.36
N TYR A 32 6.00 -10.72 -7.51
CA TYR A 32 5.48 -9.75 -6.55
C TYR A 32 4.91 -8.51 -7.24
N CYS A 33 5.52 -8.05 -8.34
CA CYS A 33 4.96 -6.97 -9.15
C CYS A 33 3.60 -7.40 -9.71
N ALA A 34 3.50 -8.61 -10.28
CA ALA A 34 2.23 -9.13 -10.80
C ALA A 34 1.12 -9.16 -9.73
N THR A 35 1.40 -9.62 -8.51
CA THR A 35 0.40 -9.62 -7.43
C THR A 35 0.00 -8.21 -7.03
N LYS A 36 0.94 -7.25 -7.00
CA LYS A 36 0.64 -5.86 -6.65
C LYS A 36 -0.08 -5.12 -7.77
N TYR A 37 0.19 -5.43 -9.04
CA TYR A 37 -0.63 -4.95 -10.16
C TYR A 37 -2.05 -5.50 -10.10
N ALA A 38 -2.23 -6.77 -9.69
CA ALA A 38 -3.55 -7.32 -9.45
C ALA A 38 -4.29 -6.58 -8.32
N VAL A 39 -3.59 -6.16 -7.26
CA VAL A 39 -4.16 -5.29 -6.21
C VAL A 39 -4.57 -3.93 -6.79
N THR A 40 -3.73 -3.30 -7.62
CA THR A 40 -4.08 -2.04 -8.30
C THR A 40 -5.37 -2.17 -9.11
N ALA A 41 -5.49 -3.22 -9.92
CA ALA A 41 -6.70 -3.47 -10.70
C ALA A 41 -7.92 -3.77 -9.82
N LEU A 42 -7.74 -4.55 -8.75
CA LEU A 42 -8.81 -4.89 -7.80
C LEU A 42 -9.34 -3.66 -7.08
N VAL A 43 -8.46 -2.76 -6.63
CA VAL A 43 -8.84 -1.51 -5.96
C VAL A 43 -9.71 -0.66 -6.87
N GLU A 44 -9.30 -0.48 -8.13
CA GLU A 44 -10.08 0.30 -9.10
C GLU A 44 -11.42 -0.37 -9.44
N GLY A 45 -11.45 -1.69 -9.61
CA GLY A 45 -12.68 -2.44 -9.84
C GLY A 45 -13.68 -2.28 -8.68
N ILE A 46 -13.22 -2.48 -7.44
CA ILE A 46 -14.06 -2.29 -6.25
C ILE A 46 -14.54 -0.83 -6.14
N ARG A 47 -13.67 0.14 -6.41
CA ARG A 47 -14.05 1.56 -6.43
C ARG A 47 -15.22 1.82 -7.38
N GLN A 48 -15.14 1.30 -8.61
CA GLN A 48 -16.21 1.43 -9.61
C GLN A 48 -17.50 0.79 -9.11
N GLU A 49 -17.45 -0.45 -8.61
CA GLU A 49 -18.62 -1.14 -8.07
C GLU A 49 -19.26 -0.36 -6.90
N LEU A 50 -18.46 0.28 -6.02
CA LEU A 50 -18.98 1.11 -4.93
C LEU A 50 -19.71 2.36 -5.46
N ARG A 51 -19.20 2.98 -6.53
CA ARG A 51 -19.86 4.13 -7.17
C ARG A 51 -21.17 3.71 -7.87
N GLU A 52 -21.19 2.59 -8.56
CA GLU A 52 -22.41 2.03 -9.17
C GLU A 52 -23.49 1.71 -8.13
N MET A 53 -23.06 1.21 -6.96
CA MET A 53 -23.94 0.96 -5.82
C MET A 53 -24.41 2.24 -5.10
N LYS A 54 -23.92 3.43 -5.49
CA LYS A 54 -24.23 4.73 -4.87
C LYS A 54 -24.02 4.77 -3.35
N THR A 55 -23.01 4.09 -2.85
CA THR A 55 -22.63 4.14 -1.42
C THR A 55 -21.75 5.36 -1.12
N ASN A 56 -21.60 5.78 0.15
CA ASN A 56 -20.60 6.76 0.57
C ASN A 56 -19.27 6.11 1.00
N THR A 57 -19.19 4.77 0.94
CA THR A 57 -17.96 4.03 1.23
C THR A 57 -16.83 4.47 0.30
N ARG A 58 -15.69 4.80 0.90
CA ARG A 58 -14.45 5.17 0.22
C ARG A 58 -13.47 4.00 0.15
N ILE A 59 -12.56 4.06 -0.80
CA ILE A 59 -11.46 3.09 -0.93
C ILE A 59 -10.14 3.79 -1.24
N THR A 60 -9.06 3.33 -0.62
CA THR A 60 -7.70 3.86 -0.80
C THR A 60 -6.68 2.74 -0.91
N ALA A 61 -5.74 2.88 -1.83
CA ALA A 61 -4.48 2.14 -1.82
C ALA A 61 -3.36 2.95 -1.16
N ILE A 62 -2.50 2.28 -0.39
CA ILE A 62 -1.22 2.82 0.07
C ILE A 62 -0.12 2.06 -0.68
N SER A 63 0.67 2.77 -1.48
CA SER A 63 1.65 2.21 -2.40
C SER A 63 3.09 2.59 -2.01
N PRO A 64 3.69 1.91 -1.02
CA PRO A 64 5.02 2.25 -0.54
C PRO A 64 6.16 1.75 -1.43
N GLY A 65 7.27 2.50 -1.38
CA GLY A 65 8.61 2.09 -1.76
C GLY A 65 9.30 1.28 -0.65
N LEU A 66 10.55 1.63 -0.33
CA LEU A 66 11.34 0.95 0.69
C LEU A 66 10.91 1.36 2.10
N VAL A 67 10.41 0.39 2.87
CA VAL A 67 10.00 0.55 4.28
C VAL A 67 10.72 -0.51 5.13
N ARG A 68 11.44 -0.06 6.17
CA ARG A 68 12.18 -0.90 7.11
C ARG A 68 11.21 -1.77 7.91
N THR A 69 11.06 -3.01 7.46
CA THR A 69 10.16 -4.00 8.07
C THR A 69 10.74 -5.40 7.89
N GLU A 70 10.11 -6.39 8.50
CA GLU A 70 10.45 -7.80 8.29
C GLU A 70 10.12 -8.32 6.88
N PHE A 71 9.46 -7.52 6.03
CA PHE A 71 8.96 -7.94 4.72
C PHE A 71 10.05 -8.58 3.86
N ARG A 72 11.20 -7.91 3.69
CA ARG A 72 12.31 -8.41 2.87
C ARG A 72 12.83 -9.74 3.40
N GLY A 73 13.12 -9.81 4.70
CA GLY A 73 13.64 -11.02 5.34
C GLY A 73 12.69 -12.21 5.21
N ARG A 74 11.38 -11.97 5.36
CA ARG A 74 10.36 -13.02 5.15
C ARG A 74 10.22 -13.40 3.68
N ALA A 75 10.23 -12.44 2.75
CA ALA A 75 10.09 -12.68 1.32
C ALA A 75 11.27 -13.47 0.74
N SER A 76 12.50 -13.17 1.18
CA SER A 76 13.71 -13.88 0.75
C SER A 76 14.04 -15.11 1.59
N LYS A 77 13.22 -15.44 2.60
CA LYS A 77 13.49 -16.52 3.58
C LYS A 77 14.89 -16.38 4.21
N ALA A 78 15.25 -15.17 4.63
CA ALA A 78 16.53 -14.88 5.26
C ALA A 78 16.71 -15.70 6.55
N ALA A 79 17.94 -16.14 6.81
CA ALA A 79 18.28 -16.84 8.04
C ALA A 79 18.19 -15.93 9.28
N ASP A 80 18.43 -14.62 9.10
CA ASP A 80 18.32 -13.61 10.13
C ASP A 80 17.42 -12.45 9.64
N ILE A 81 16.21 -12.38 10.20
CA ILE A 81 15.22 -11.35 9.87
C ILE A 81 15.65 -9.97 10.38
N GLU A 82 16.31 -9.89 11.53
CA GLU A 82 16.76 -8.62 12.11
C GLU A 82 17.92 -8.04 11.32
N GLN A 83 18.84 -8.87 10.84
CA GLN A 83 19.85 -8.41 9.89
C GLN A 83 19.22 -7.93 8.58
N SER A 84 18.24 -8.68 8.04
CA SER A 84 17.55 -8.27 6.80
C SER A 84 16.81 -6.93 6.91
N LYS A 85 16.35 -6.56 8.11
CA LYS A 85 15.79 -5.23 8.38
C LYS A 85 16.84 -4.13 8.22
N LYS A 86 18.06 -4.34 8.70
CA LYS A 86 19.16 -3.37 8.58
C LYS A 86 19.62 -3.20 7.13
N ASP A 87 19.49 -4.25 6.31
CA ASP A 87 19.88 -4.19 4.90
C ASP A 87 19.08 -3.15 4.11
N TYR A 88 17.89 -2.72 4.58
CA TYR A 88 17.14 -1.62 3.96
C TYR A 88 17.93 -0.31 3.90
N ASP A 89 18.80 -0.07 4.87
CA ASP A 89 19.60 1.16 4.95
C ASP A 89 20.53 1.27 3.74
N SER A 90 21.07 0.13 3.29
CA SER A 90 21.93 0.09 2.10
C SER A 90 21.20 0.35 0.78
N LEU A 91 19.86 0.23 0.75
CA LEU A 91 19.03 0.39 -0.45
C LEU A 91 18.60 1.85 -0.67
N VAL A 92 18.92 2.74 0.27
CA VAL A 92 18.58 4.16 0.25
C VAL A 92 19.89 4.94 0.45
N TYR A 93 20.24 5.87 -0.45
CA TYR A 93 21.62 6.40 -0.48
C TYR A 93 22.05 7.18 0.79
N ASN A 94 21.10 7.61 1.62
CA ASN A 94 21.37 8.28 2.90
C ASN A 94 21.14 7.38 4.13
N GLY A 95 20.86 6.09 3.94
CA GLY A 95 20.61 5.16 5.04
C GLY A 95 19.27 5.33 5.77
N GLN A 96 18.33 6.12 5.22
CA GLN A 96 17.06 6.44 5.87
C GLN A 96 15.87 5.93 5.04
N PRO A 97 15.54 4.62 5.10
CA PRO A 97 14.29 4.10 4.57
C PRO A 97 13.07 4.65 5.34
N LEU A 98 11.86 4.45 4.80
CA LEU A 98 10.64 4.73 5.54
C LEU A 98 10.48 3.74 6.71
N GLU A 99 9.72 4.14 7.71
CA GLU A 99 9.36 3.33 8.87
C GLU A 99 7.88 2.95 8.85
N ALA A 100 7.48 1.96 9.66
CA ALA A 100 6.09 1.53 9.76
C ALA A 100 5.15 2.68 10.20
N VAL A 101 5.67 3.63 11.00
CA VAL A 101 4.91 4.82 11.43
C VAL A 101 4.58 5.77 10.28
N ASP A 102 5.40 5.81 9.23
CA ASP A 102 5.11 6.61 8.04
C ASP A 102 3.92 6.02 7.26
N MET A 103 3.81 4.69 7.24
CA MET A 103 2.65 4.00 6.66
C MET A 103 1.39 4.24 7.46
N ALA A 104 1.46 4.20 8.79
CA ALA A 104 0.34 4.54 9.65
C ALA A 104 -0.11 6.00 9.42
N SER A 105 0.84 6.92 9.27
CA SER A 105 0.57 8.34 9.00
C SER A 105 -0.11 8.54 7.64
N ALA A 106 0.32 7.80 6.61
CA ALA A 106 -0.32 7.81 5.29
C ALA A 106 -1.77 7.30 5.33
N VAL A 107 -2.02 6.23 6.09
CA VAL A 107 -3.37 5.72 6.31
C VAL A 107 -4.22 6.76 7.03
N LEU A 108 -3.71 7.37 8.11
CA LEU A 108 -4.42 8.41 8.84
C LEU A 108 -4.73 9.63 7.96
N PHE A 109 -3.80 10.04 7.11
CA PHE A 109 -4.04 11.11 6.13
C PHE A 109 -5.22 10.77 5.22
N ALA A 110 -5.26 9.57 4.63
CA ALA A 110 -6.37 9.14 3.78
C ALA A 110 -7.72 9.12 4.54
N LEU A 111 -7.71 8.63 5.77
CA LEU A 111 -8.90 8.54 6.62
C LEU A 111 -9.40 9.93 7.07
N SER A 112 -8.50 10.91 7.18
CA SER A 112 -8.82 12.28 7.61
C SER A 112 -9.46 13.14 6.51
N ALA A 113 -9.45 12.68 5.25
CA ALA A 113 -10.06 13.39 4.14
C ALA A 113 -11.57 13.58 4.38
N PRO A 114 -12.16 14.73 3.98
CA PRO A 114 -13.58 14.96 4.15
C PRO A 114 -14.40 13.94 3.36
N PRO A 115 -15.65 13.61 3.76
CA PRO A 115 -16.42 12.52 3.15
C PRO A 115 -16.62 12.59 1.63
N ARG A 116 -16.58 13.80 1.05
CA ARG A 116 -16.67 14.06 -0.39
C ARG A 116 -15.37 13.81 -1.18
N MET A 117 -14.27 13.53 -0.50
CA MET A 117 -12.94 13.37 -1.07
C MET A 117 -12.48 11.92 -0.88
N GLU A 118 -12.25 11.24 -1.99
CA GLU A 118 -11.63 9.91 -2.01
C GLU A 118 -10.15 10.06 -2.39
N VAL A 119 -9.25 9.61 -1.53
CA VAL A 119 -7.83 9.51 -1.84
C VAL A 119 -7.61 8.15 -2.47
N ASN A 120 -7.58 8.08 -3.80
CA ASN A 120 -7.56 6.78 -4.51
C ASN A 120 -6.28 5.97 -4.22
N ASP A 121 -5.11 6.59 -4.29
CA ASP A 121 -3.82 5.94 -4.05
C ASP A 121 -2.80 6.94 -3.51
N ILE A 122 -1.97 6.50 -2.56
CA ILE A 122 -0.86 7.30 -2.03
C ILE A 122 0.46 6.59 -2.33
N TYR A 123 1.25 7.22 -3.21
CA TYR A 123 2.58 6.76 -3.57
C TYR A 123 3.59 7.43 -2.65
N ILE A 124 4.31 6.63 -1.87
CA ILE A 124 5.28 7.16 -0.89
C ILE A 124 6.56 6.35 -1.00
N ARG A 125 7.70 7.02 -0.99
CA ARG A 125 9.02 6.41 -0.97
C ARG A 125 9.99 7.28 -0.17
N PRO A 126 11.10 6.74 0.35
CA PRO A 126 12.19 7.55 0.86
C PRO A 126 12.63 8.57 -0.19
N THR A 127 12.89 9.81 0.23
CA THR A 127 13.43 10.85 -0.66
C THR A 127 14.74 10.46 -1.31
N ALA A 128 15.49 9.57 -0.67
CA ALA A 128 16.75 9.04 -1.13
C ALA A 128 16.66 7.69 -1.87
N GLN A 129 15.45 7.23 -2.19
CA GLN A 129 15.24 6.07 -3.06
C GLN A 129 15.29 6.51 -4.52
N VAL A 130 16.35 6.10 -5.24
CA VAL A 130 16.59 6.47 -6.65
C VAL A 130 15.58 5.83 -7.60
N HIS A 131 15.35 4.53 -7.41
CA HIS A 131 14.38 3.77 -8.17
C HIS A 131 13.16 3.55 -7.29
#